data_AF-A0A536FVJ6-F1
#
_entry.id   AF-A0A536FVJ6-F1
#
_cell.length_a   1.000
_cell.length_b   1.000
_cell.length_c   1.000
_cell.angle_alpha   90.00
_cell.angle_beta   90.00
_cell.angle_gamma   90.00
#
_symmetry.space_group_name_H-M   'P 1'
#
loop_
_entity.id
_entity.type
_entity.pdbx_description
1 polymer ?
#
loop_
_entity_poly.entity_id
_entity_poly.type
_entity_poly.pdbx_seq_one_letter_code
_entity_poly.pdbx_strand_id
1 'polypeptide(L)'
;MATGVDLRIRIEPWDDPAFVRAVEAARDQVRAEGLTINGPKAAAHAEALLRAAGYPMACINCDRTVEEALTHTARWTVRRDGPAT
;
A
#
# COMPACT_ATOMS: atom_id res chain seq x y z
N MET A 1 -10.01 22.12 3.26
CA MET A 1 -10.65 21.15 2.36
C MET A 1 -9.64 20.06 2.04
N ALA A 2 -9.76 18.89 2.67
CA ALA A 2 -8.94 17.74 2.30
C ALA A 2 -9.83 16.84 1.44
N THR A 3 -9.68 16.91 0.12
CA THR A 3 -10.10 15.83 -0.77
C THR A 3 -9.15 14.66 -0.52
N GLY A 4 -9.34 13.99 0.60
CA GLY A 4 -8.60 12.79 0.97
C GLY A 4 -9.10 11.67 0.09
N VAL A 5 -8.29 11.26 -0.88
CA VAL A 5 -8.48 10.01 -1.60
C VAL A 5 -8.61 8.91 -0.56
N ASP A 6 -9.72 8.17 -0.55
CA ASP A 6 -9.92 7.05 0.36
C ASP A 6 -8.97 5.92 -0.09
N LEU A 7 -8.09 5.44 0.80
CA LEU A 7 -7.17 4.35 0.49
C LEU A 7 -7.66 3.08 1.17
N ARG A 8 -8.07 2.09 0.38
CA ARG A 8 -8.39 0.75 0.85
C ARG A 8 -7.17 -0.13 0.75
N ILE A 9 -6.66 -0.61 1.89
CA ILE A 9 -5.54 -1.54 1.94
C ILE A 9 -6.07 -2.94 2.25
N ARG A 10 -5.74 -3.90 1.39
CA ARG A 10 -5.89 -5.33 1.64
C ARG A 10 -4.50 -5.90 1.96
N ILE A 11 -4.35 -6.56 3.09
CA ILE A 11 -3.08 -7.13 3.55
C ILE A 11 -3.19 -8.66 3.52
N GLU A 12 -2.19 -9.34 2.96
CA GLU A 12 -2.11 -10.79 2.85
C GLU A 12 -0.69 -11.27 3.25
N PRO A 13 -0.50 -12.04 4.32
CA PRO A 13 -1.50 -12.45 5.33
C PRO A 13 -1.91 -11.30 6.28
N TRP A 14 -3.18 -11.26 6.65
CA TRP A 14 -3.71 -10.29 7.63
C TRP A 14 -3.56 -10.78 9.07
N ASP A 15 -3.32 -12.08 9.26
CA ASP A 15 -3.15 -12.74 10.56
C ASP A 15 -1.74 -12.56 11.15
N ASP A 16 -0.81 -11.94 10.42
CA ASP A 16 0.52 -11.58 10.90
C ASP A 16 0.53 -10.13 11.42
N PRO A 17 0.45 -9.92 12.75
CA PRO A 17 0.36 -8.58 13.33
C PRO A 17 1.64 -7.76 13.15
N ALA A 18 2.81 -8.40 13.00
CA ALA A 18 4.06 -7.70 12.76
C ALA A 18 4.08 -7.12 11.34
N PHE A 19 3.60 -7.90 10.37
CA PHE A 19 3.47 -7.48 8.98
C PHE A 19 2.43 -6.37 8.83
N VAL A 20 1.25 -6.51 9.46
CA VAL A 20 0.23 -5.45 9.46
C VAL A 20 0.81 -4.13 9.97
N ARG A 21 1.54 -4.14 11.10
CA ARG A 21 2.19 -2.94 11.64
C ARG A 21 3.24 -2.35 10.69
N ALA A 22 4.01 -3.20 10.00
CA ALA A 22 4.98 -2.74 9.01
C ALA A 22 4.30 -2.05 7.82
N VAL A 23 3.16 -2.58 7.36
CA VAL A 23 2.35 -1.98 6.28
C VAL A 23 1.73 -0.66 6.73
N GLU A 24 1.20 -0.59 7.95
CA GLU A 24 0.67 0.65 8.51
C GLU A 24 1.75 1.72 8.64
N ALA A 25 2.94 1.37 9.14
CA ALA A 25 4.08 2.28 9.23
C ALA A 25 4.55 2.78 7.85
N ALA A 26 4.64 1.88 6.86
CA ALA A 26 4.99 2.25 5.49
C ALA A 26 3.97 3.21 4.86
N ARG A 27 2.67 2.97 5.11
CA ARG A 27 1.59 3.87 4.66
C ARG A 27 1.70 5.25 5.30
N ASP A 28 1.90 5.31 6.62
CA ASP A 28 1.97 6.58 7.34
C ASP A 28 3.19 7.40 6.89
N GLN A 29 4.33 6.72 6.66
CA GLN A 29 5.52 7.36 6.12
C GLN A 29 5.30 7.94 4.72
N VAL A 30 4.74 7.15 3.79
CA VAL A 30 4.40 7.64 2.44
C VAL A 30 3.44 8.83 2.48
N ARG A 31 2.50 8.83 3.43
CA ARG A 31 1.57 9.96 3.64
C ARG A 31 2.27 11.19 4.21
N ALA A 32 3.18 11.00 5.16
CA ALA A 32 3.99 12.07 5.74
C ALA A 32 4.93 12.73 4.71
N GLU A 33 5.44 11.94 3.75
CA GLU A 33 6.24 12.43 2.63
C GLU A 33 5.43 13.20 1.57
N GLY A 34 4.11 13.28 1.73
CA GLY A 34 3.22 14.02 0.81
C GLY A 34 3.07 13.36 -0.56
N LEU A 35 3.46 12.08 -0.69
CA LEU A 35 3.28 11.33 -1.92
C LEU A 35 1.80 11.08 -2.16
N THR A 36 1.38 11.19 -3.42
CA THR A 36 0.01 10.86 -3.79
C THR A 36 -0.20 9.37 -3.60
N ILE A 37 -0.98 9.01 -2.58
CA ILE A 37 -1.12 7.63 -2.10
C ILE A 37 -1.78 6.69 -3.13
N ASN A 38 -2.44 7.25 -4.14
CA ASN A 38 -3.00 6.53 -5.29
C ASN A 38 -2.04 6.39 -6.47
N GLY A 39 -0.79 6.82 -6.31
CA GLY A 39 0.22 6.80 -7.36
C GLY A 39 1.08 5.53 -7.33
N PRO A 40 1.55 5.03 -8.49
CA PRO A 40 2.49 3.91 -8.54
C PRO A 40 3.80 4.21 -7.78
N LYS A 41 4.17 5.49 -7.66
CA LYS A 41 5.32 5.93 -6.86
C LYS A 41 5.15 5.64 -5.36
N ALA A 42 3.95 5.88 -4.82
CA ALA A 42 3.64 5.63 -3.42
C ALA A 42 3.66 4.13 -3.11
N ALA A 43 3.11 3.30 -4.00
CA ALA A 43 3.16 1.84 -3.87
C ALA A 43 4.61 1.32 -3.93
N ALA A 44 5.42 1.79 -4.90
CA ALA A 44 6.82 1.39 -5.00
C ALA A 44 7.65 1.83 -3.78
N HIS A 45 7.36 3.01 -3.21
CA HIS A 45 8.02 3.47 -2.00
C HIS A 45 7.64 2.63 -0.77
N ALA A 46 6.34 2.38 -0.57
CA ALA A 46 5.87 1.51 0.51
C ALA A 46 6.43 0.07 0.37
N GLU A 47 6.57 -0.44 -0.85
CA GLU A 47 7.22 -1.73 -1.12
C GLU A 47 8.70 -1.73 -0.68
N ALA A 48 9.44 -0.66 -1.00
CA ALA A 48 10.83 -0.51 -0.56
C ALA A 48 10.96 -0.45 0.97
N LEU A 49 10.03 0.22 1.66
CA LEU A 49 9.99 0.28 3.12
C LEU A 49 9.73 -1.10 3.75
N LEU A 50 8.80 -1.88 3.18
CA LEU A 50 8.53 -3.24 3.66
C LEU A 50 9.72 -4.17 3.47
N ARG A 51 10.42 -4.06 2.33
CA ARG A 51 11.65 -4.81 2.07
C ARG A 51 12.76 -4.44 3.07
N ALA A 52 12.93 -3.15 3.35
CA ALA A 52 13.88 -2.68 4.35
C ALA A 52 13.52 -3.13 5.78
N ALA A 53 12.23 -3.32 6.08
CA ALA A 53 11.73 -3.81 7.36
C ALA A 53 11.89 -5.33 7.56
N GLY A 54 12.44 -6.06 6.58
CA GLY A 54 12.70 -7.51 6.68
C GLY A 54 11.73 -8.40 5.91
N TYR A 55 10.89 -7.83 5.04
CA TYR A 55 9.99 -8.59 4.15
C TYR A 55 10.48 -8.49 2.69
N PRO A 56 11.55 -9.22 2.31
CA PRO A 56 12.20 -9.06 1.00
C PRO A 56 11.29 -9.38 -0.19
N MET A 57 10.31 -10.27 0.01
CA MET A 57 9.32 -10.67 -0.99
C MET A 57 8.04 -9.81 -0.95
N ALA A 58 8.00 -8.77 -0.10
CA ALA A 58 6.83 -7.91 -0.05
C ALA A 58 6.56 -7.26 -1.41
N CYS A 59 5.29 -7.23 -1.78
CA CYS A 59 4.83 -6.63 -3.02
C CYS A 59 3.54 -5.85 -2.80
N ILE A 60 3.44 -4.67 -3.41
CA ILE A 60 2.24 -3.83 -3.34
C ILE A 60 1.69 -3.62 -4.74
N ASN A 61 0.51 -4.18 -5.00
CA ASN A 61 -0.25 -3.90 -6.20
C ASN A 61 -1.18 -2.72 -5.96
N CYS A 62 -1.04 -1.67 -6.76
CA CYS A 62 -1.96 -0.54 -6.79
C CYS A 62 -2.93 -0.74 -7.95
N ASP A 63 -4.14 -1.20 -7.65
CA ASP A 63 -5.20 -1.33 -8.63
C ASP A 63 -5.88 0.02 -8.81
N ARG A 64 -5.90 0.53 -10.06
CA ARG A 64 -6.68 1.70 -10.47
C ARG A 64 -7.70 1.26 -11.49
N THR A 65 -8.80 0.67 -11.03
CA THR A 65 -9.92 0.38 -11.92
C THR A 65 -10.63 1.69 -12.30
N VAL A 66 -11.36 1.69 -13.42
CA VAL A 66 -12.12 2.85 -13.90
C VAL A 66 -13.12 3.33 -12.84
N GLU A 67 -13.77 2.40 -12.13
CA GLU A 67 -14.67 2.72 -11.02
C GLU A 67 -13.95 3.39 -9.84
N GLU A 68 -12.75 2.95 -9.49
CA GLU A 68 -11.95 3.54 -8.39
C GLU A 68 -11.44 4.95 -8.73
N ALA A 69 -11.10 5.18 -10.01
CA ALA A 69 -10.80 6.53 -10.50
C ALA A 69 -12.02 7.46 -10.43
N LEU A 70 -13.23 6.93 -10.66
CA LEU A 70 -14.50 7.67 -10.58
C LEU A 70 -14.93 7.94 -9.12
N THR A 71 -14.62 7.04 -8.18
CA THR A 71 -14.95 7.19 -6.75
C THR A 71 -13.84 7.88 -5.93
N HIS A 72 -12.76 8.33 -6.57
CA HIS A 72 -11.58 8.88 -5.89
C HIS A 72 -11.05 7.95 -4.77
N THR A 73 -11.15 6.64 -4.97
CA THR A 73 -10.65 5.63 -4.04
C THR A 73 -9.47 4.92 -4.69
N ALA A 74 -8.44 4.61 -3.93
CA ALA A 74 -7.34 3.77 -4.41
C ALA A 74 -7.27 2.49 -3.59
N ARG A 75 -7.02 1.36 -4.25
CA ARG A 75 -6.85 0.07 -3.61
C ARG A 75 -5.41 -0.38 -3.67
N TRP A 76 -4.84 -0.64 -2.50
CA TRP A 76 -3.57 -1.33 -2.36
C TRP A 76 -3.83 -2.77 -1.94
N THR A 77 -3.24 -3.70 -2.67
CA THR A 77 -3.15 -5.10 -2.27
C THR A 77 -1.70 -5.37 -1.89
N VAL A 78 -1.46 -5.56 -0.60
CA VAL A 78 -0.13 -5.74 -0.01
C VAL A 78 0.06 -7.21 0.33
N ARG A 79 1.09 -7.82 -0.25
CA ARG A 79 1.43 -9.22 -0.07
C ARG A 79 2.80 -9.37 0.55
N ARG A 80 2.93 -10.25 1.54
CA ARG A 80 4.22 -10.51 2.21
C ARG A 80 5.16 -11.38 1.36
N ASP A 81 4.60 -12.38 0.70
CA ASP A 81 5.35 -13.50 0.11
C ASP A 81 5.38 -13.49 -1.44
N GLY A 82 5.24 -12.32 -2.07
CA GLY A 82 5.34 -12.13 -3.52
C GLY A 82 4.00 -12.08 -4.29
N PRO A 83 4.03 -11.92 -5.63
CA PRO A 83 2.83 -11.90 -6.46
C PRO A 83 2.13 -13.28 -6.43
N ALA A 84 0.80 -13.29 -6.56
CA ALA A 84 0.09 -14.56 -6.66
C ALA A 84 0.51 -15.21 -7.97
N THR A 85 1.07 -16.41 -7.88
CA THR A 85 1.19 -17.34 -9.01
C THR A 85 -0.19 -17.67 -9.56
#